data_AF-A0A7S0F0E3-F1
#
_entry.id   AF-A0A7S0F0E3-F1
#
_cell.length_a   1.000
_cell.length_b   1.000
_cell.length_c   1.000
_cell.angle_alpha   90.00
_cell.angle_beta   90.00
_cell.angle_gamma   90.00
#
_symmetry.space_group_name_H-M   'P 1'
#
loop_
_entity.id
_entity.type
_entity.pdbx_description
1 polymer ?
#
loop_
_entity_poly.entity_id
_entity_poly.type
_entity_poly.pdbx_seq_one_letter_code
_entity_poly.pdbx_strand_id
1 'polypeptide(L)'
;LSVSSAPTLSVQSIVTVSDTAVELSELQVLLVTGVAWETAAPATVALMPASASFSAVVQLEQQLTAEGDAAQVYVYAAFTDGATQQVPTYEVVLASNVAGVVTEVVGLGASQVATMTVAVGAAAYVGDVVTATWRVGTETLGSGVGWANLTLPLPVLVVASAEESRVAPPDNSAATVPISLATSFAVSAVVHYDD
;
A
#
# COMPACT_ATOMS: atom_id res chain seq x y z
N LEU A 1 -32.52 -20.87 63.25
CA LEU A 1 -31.29 -21.37 62.60
C LEU A 1 -31.75 -22.12 61.35
N SER A 2 -31.50 -21.77 60.10
CA SER A 2 -30.55 -20.87 59.45
C SER A 2 -31.11 -20.43 58.09
N VAL A 3 -30.84 -19.19 57.70
CA VAL A 3 -30.99 -18.65 56.34
C VAL A 3 -29.83 -19.14 55.47
N SER A 4 -30.07 -19.39 54.18
CA SER A 4 -29.01 -19.43 53.16
C SER A 4 -29.55 -18.90 51.83
N SER A 5 -29.36 -17.60 51.63
CA SER A 5 -29.51 -16.91 50.35
C SER A 5 -28.27 -17.13 49.50
N ALA A 6 -28.45 -17.29 48.19
CA ALA A 6 -27.39 -17.43 47.20
C ALA A 6 -26.45 -16.21 47.15
N PRO A 7 -25.17 -16.38 46.75
CA PRO A 7 -24.28 -15.26 46.53
C PRO A 7 -24.66 -14.53 45.23
N THR A 8 -25.06 -13.26 45.33
CA THR A 8 -25.09 -12.35 44.19
C THR A 8 -23.69 -11.80 43.97
N LEU A 9 -23.03 -12.23 42.89
CA LEU A 9 -21.84 -11.56 42.38
C LEU A 9 -22.26 -10.20 41.82
N SER A 10 -22.19 -9.16 42.65
CA SER A 10 -22.20 -7.79 42.19
C SER A 10 -20.87 -7.53 41.47
N VAL A 11 -20.87 -7.67 40.15
CA VAL A 11 -19.83 -7.07 39.33
C VAL A 11 -20.11 -5.58 39.33
N GLN A 12 -19.37 -4.83 40.16
CA GLN A 12 -19.35 -3.37 40.06
C GLN A 12 -18.58 -3.01 38.78
N SER A 13 -19.32 -2.75 37.70
CA SER A 13 -18.77 -2.10 36.52
C SER A 13 -18.62 -0.62 36.85
N ILE A 14 -17.40 -0.18 37.16
CA ILE A 14 -17.10 1.24 37.24
C ILE A 14 -16.91 1.73 35.81
N VAL A 15 -17.86 2.52 35.31
CA VAL A 15 -17.71 3.26 34.05
C VAL A 15 -17.16 4.63 34.41
N THR A 16 -15.85 4.82 34.27
CA THR A 16 -15.24 6.14 34.31
C THR A 16 -15.39 6.78 32.93
N VAL A 17 -16.26 7.79 32.82
CA VAL A 17 -16.28 8.69 31.67
C VAL A 17 -15.19 9.73 31.91
N SER A 18 -14.16 9.74 31.07
CA SER A 18 -13.13 10.79 31.11
C SER A 18 -13.63 11.99 30.32
N ASP A 19 -13.61 13.18 30.93
CA ASP A 19 -13.90 14.45 30.26
C ASP A 19 -12.68 15.02 29.51
N THR A 20 -11.60 14.24 29.41
CA THR A 20 -10.40 14.66 28.68
C THR A 20 -10.64 14.47 27.19
N ALA A 21 -10.57 15.56 26.42
CA ALA A 21 -10.63 15.48 24.97
C ALA A 21 -9.46 14.65 24.45
N VAL A 22 -9.79 13.56 23.77
CA VAL A 22 -8.82 12.71 23.07
C VAL A 22 -8.69 13.26 21.66
N GLU A 23 -7.49 13.71 21.30
CA GLU A 23 -7.20 14.32 20.01
C GLU A 23 -6.39 13.36 19.15
N LEU A 24 -6.52 13.48 17.83
CA LEU A 24 -5.65 12.80 16.89
C LEU A 24 -4.23 13.37 17.02
N SER A 25 -3.26 12.55 17.43
CA SER A 25 -1.87 12.98 17.53
C SER A 25 -1.12 12.77 16.20
N GLU A 26 -1.38 11.66 15.52
CA GLU A 26 -0.66 11.27 14.31
C GLU A 26 -1.49 10.31 13.43
N LEU A 27 -1.30 10.39 12.11
CA LEU A 27 -1.67 9.32 11.18
C LEU A 27 -0.41 8.59 10.72
N GLN A 28 -0.27 7.35 11.14
CA GLN A 28 0.82 6.46 10.77
C GLN A 28 0.43 5.70 9.51
N VAL A 29 1.26 5.79 8.47
CA VAL A 29 1.00 5.13 7.18
C VAL A 29 2.08 4.08 6.95
N LEU A 30 1.66 2.82 6.87
CA LEU A 30 2.53 1.66 6.68
C LEU A 30 2.31 1.10 5.27
N LEU A 31 3.41 0.88 4.56
CA LEU A 31 3.44 0.26 3.24
C LEU A 31 4.03 -1.13 3.37
N VAL A 32 3.21 -2.16 3.15
CA VAL A 32 3.55 -3.55 3.41
C VAL A 32 3.40 -4.35 2.13
N THR A 33 4.48 -5.00 1.72
CA THR A 33 4.52 -5.87 0.52
C THR A 33 4.35 -7.34 0.88
N GLY A 34 4.68 -7.70 2.11
CA GLY A 34 4.65 -9.09 2.58
C GLY A 34 4.85 -9.19 4.08
N VAL A 35 4.86 -10.44 4.54
CA VAL A 35 5.17 -10.80 5.92
C VAL A 35 6.09 -12.01 5.92
N ALA A 36 7.15 -11.95 6.71
CA ALA A 36 8.07 -13.06 6.90
C ALA A 36 8.15 -13.44 8.38
N TRP A 37 8.44 -14.71 8.65
CA TRP A 37 8.72 -15.16 10.01
C TRP A 37 10.16 -14.84 10.36
N GLU A 38 10.37 -13.99 11.36
CA GLU A 38 11.67 -13.84 12.00
C GLU A 38 11.92 -15.01 12.95
N THR A 39 10.88 -15.40 13.70
CA THR A 39 10.86 -16.62 14.52
C THR A 39 9.54 -17.34 14.31
N ALA A 40 9.56 -18.45 13.59
CA ALA A 40 8.36 -19.23 13.33
C ALA A 40 7.87 -19.94 14.60
N ALA A 41 6.54 -20.03 14.74
CA ALA A 41 5.94 -20.90 15.73
C ALA A 41 6.42 -22.36 15.54
N PRO A 42 6.67 -23.13 16.61
CA PRO A 42 7.01 -24.54 16.49
C PRO A 42 5.93 -25.29 15.72
N ALA A 43 6.33 -26.10 14.74
CA ALA A 43 5.40 -26.89 13.91
C ALA A 43 4.60 -27.92 14.74
N THR A 44 5.11 -28.29 15.91
CA THR A 44 4.41 -29.15 16.88
C THR A 44 4.56 -28.56 18.27
N VAL A 45 3.44 -28.52 19.02
CA VAL A 45 3.42 -28.13 20.43
C VAL A 45 3.38 -29.41 21.26
N ALA A 46 4.34 -29.58 22.17
CA ALA A 46 4.35 -30.74 23.06
C ALA A 46 3.08 -30.74 23.94
N LEU A 47 2.37 -31.87 23.96
CA LEU A 47 1.12 -32.03 24.75
C LEU A 47 1.35 -31.94 26.27
N MET A 48 2.60 -32.11 26.74
CA MET A 48 2.96 -31.97 28.14
C MET A 48 4.24 -31.12 28.30
N PRO A 49 4.20 -30.04 29.09
CA PRO A 49 3.00 -29.47 29.72
C PRO A 49 2.09 -28.81 28.67
N ALA A 50 0.77 -29.02 28.78
CA ALA A 50 -0.25 -28.44 27.88
C ALA A 50 -0.31 -26.89 27.90
N SER A 51 0.51 -26.26 28.71
CA SER A 51 0.64 -24.82 28.93
C SER A 51 2.01 -24.26 28.51
N ALA A 52 2.81 -25.02 27.75
CA ALA A 52 4.07 -24.52 27.22
C ALA A 52 3.80 -23.33 26.27
N SER A 53 4.34 -22.17 26.63
CA SER A 53 4.34 -21.00 25.76
C SER A 53 5.55 -21.05 24.81
N PHE A 54 5.36 -20.53 23.61
CA PHE A 54 6.44 -20.24 22.67
C PHE A 54 6.31 -18.79 22.22
N SER A 55 7.42 -18.24 21.74
CA SER A 55 7.42 -16.94 21.07
C SER A 55 7.46 -17.20 19.57
N ALA A 56 6.69 -16.40 18.84
CA ALA A 56 6.77 -16.34 17.39
C ALA A 56 6.76 -14.86 17.00
N VAL A 57 7.61 -14.49 16.05
CA VAL A 57 7.82 -13.11 15.62
C VAL A 57 7.66 -13.07 14.11
N VAL A 58 6.79 -12.17 13.66
CA VAL A 58 6.63 -11.83 12.25
C VAL A 58 7.21 -10.47 11.99
N GLN A 59 7.86 -10.32 10.84
CA GLN A 59 8.36 -9.07 10.34
C GLN A 59 7.54 -8.67 9.12
N LEU A 60 7.10 -7.41 9.10
CA LEU A 60 6.50 -6.80 7.91
C LEU A 60 7.61 -6.49 6.90
N GLU A 61 7.39 -6.83 5.64
CA GLU A 61 8.36 -6.64 4.57
C GLU A 61 7.93 -5.50 3.63
N GLN A 62 8.93 -4.77 3.13
CA GLN A 62 8.76 -3.73 2.13
C GLN A 62 9.79 -3.93 1.01
N GLN A 63 9.39 -4.63 -0.04
CA GLN A 63 10.19 -4.94 -1.21
C GLN A 63 9.51 -4.40 -2.47
N LEU A 64 10.02 -3.29 -2.99
CA LEU A 64 9.55 -2.61 -4.19
C LEU A 64 10.74 -2.44 -5.14
N THR A 65 11.03 -3.50 -5.86
CA THR A 65 12.26 -3.66 -6.66
C THR A 65 12.03 -3.67 -8.16
N ALA A 66 10.78 -3.82 -8.60
CA ALA A 66 10.42 -3.85 -10.01
C ALA A 66 9.17 -3.01 -10.31
N GLU A 67 9.02 -2.65 -11.58
CA GLU A 67 7.74 -2.16 -12.10
C GLU A 67 6.69 -3.27 -11.96
N GLY A 68 5.48 -2.91 -11.53
CA GLY A 68 4.39 -3.83 -11.23
C GLY A 68 4.35 -4.30 -9.78
N ASP A 69 5.41 -4.09 -8.99
CA ASP A 69 5.39 -4.41 -7.56
C ASP A 69 4.31 -3.59 -6.83
N ALA A 70 3.63 -4.24 -5.89
CA ALA A 70 2.53 -3.66 -5.15
C ALA A 70 2.70 -3.78 -3.64
N ALA A 71 2.34 -2.73 -2.91
CA ALA A 71 2.26 -2.68 -1.47
C ALA A 71 0.82 -2.43 -1.01
N GLN A 72 0.43 -3.07 0.08
CA GLN A 72 -0.76 -2.74 0.84
C GLN A 72 -0.48 -1.52 1.73
N VAL A 73 -1.43 -0.59 1.76
CA VAL A 73 -1.36 0.66 2.52
C VAL A 73 -2.26 0.51 3.73
N TYR A 74 -1.67 0.52 4.91
CA TYR A 74 -2.37 0.53 6.19
C TYR A 74 -2.22 1.90 6.84
N VAL A 75 -3.34 2.46 7.32
CA VAL A 75 -3.37 3.75 7.99
C VAL A 75 -3.86 3.56 9.42
N TYR A 76 -3.08 3.99 10.39
CA TYR A 76 -3.43 3.96 11.80
C TYR A 76 -3.47 5.38 12.36
N ALA A 77 -4.57 5.71 13.03
CA ALA A 77 -4.67 6.90 13.86
C ALA A 77 -4.09 6.60 15.24
N ALA A 78 -3.12 7.39 15.68
CA ALA A 78 -2.67 7.44 17.06
C ALA A 78 -3.30 8.65 17.76
N PHE A 79 -3.75 8.45 18.98
CA PHE A 79 -4.43 9.47 19.78
C PHE A 79 -3.59 9.91 20.97
N THR A 80 -3.92 11.07 21.55
CA THR A 80 -3.20 11.66 22.69
C THR A 80 -3.24 10.81 23.98
N ASP A 81 -4.19 9.87 24.08
CA ASP A 81 -4.28 8.90 25.17
C ASP A 81 -3.41 7.64 24.94
N GLY A 82 -2.70 7.58 23.81
CA GLY A 82 -1.86 6.46 23.40
C GLY A 82 -2.61 5.32 22.72
N ALA A 83 -3.93 5.43 22.54
CA ALA A 83 -4.69 4.45 21.76
C ALA A 83 -4.32 4.53 20.28
N THR A 84 -4.38 3.38 19.61
CA THR A 84 -4.25 3.31 18.14
C THR A 84 -5.49 2.66 17.54
N GLN A 85 -5.92 3.17 16.40
CA GLN A 85 -7.06 2.64 15.65
C GLN A 85 -6.69 2.54 14.17
N GLN A 86 -6.98 1.41 13.55
CA GLN A 86 -6.90 1.32 12.09
C GLN A 86 -8.01 2.19 11.47
N VAL A 87 -7.61 3.11 10.60
CA VAL A 87 -8.55 3.96 9.87
C VAL A 87 -9.24 3.11 8.81
N PRO A 88 -10.59 3.12 8.73
CA PRO A 88 -11.30 2.39 7.70
C PRO A 88 -10.88 2.88 6.31
N THR A 89 -10.61 1.95 5.40
CA THR A 89 -10.06 2.27 4.08
C THR A 89 -10.96 3.18 3.24
N TYR A 90 -12.29 3.13 3.42
CA TYR A 90 -13.23 4.04 2.74
C TYR A 90 -13.20 5.49 3.26
N GLU A 91 -12.55 5.73 4.42
CA GLU A 91 -12.30 7.06 5.00
C GLU A 91 -10.91 7.58 4.65
N VAL A 92 -10.11 6.81 3.90
CA VAL A 92 -8.75 7.18 3.51
C VAL A 92 -8.76 7.68 2.07
N VAL A 93 -8.20 8.87 1.87
CA VAL A 93 -7.83 9.37 0.55
C VAL A 93 -6.32 9.28 0.41
N LEU A 94 -5.87 8.55 -0.61
CA LEU A 94 -4.45 8.43 -0.94
C LEU A 94 -4.07 9.36 -2.09
N ALA A 95 -2.87 9.92 -1.99
CA ALA A 95 -2.21 10.63 -3.07
C ALA A 95 -0.77 10.14 -3.18
N SER A 96 -0.32 9.90 -4.41
CA SER A 96 1.09 9.64 -4.68
C SER A 96 1.88 10.95 -4.64
N ASN A 97 3.06 10.92 -4.01
CA ASN A 97 4.02 12.02 -3.99
C ASN A 97 5.11 11.86 -5.06
N VAL A 98 5.18 10.70 -5.73
CA VAL A 98 6.29 10.32 -6.63
C VAL A 98 5.75 9.89 -7.99
N ALA A 99 6.39 10.39 -9.06
CA ALA A 99 6.03 10.01 -10.42
C ALA A 99 6.22 8.50 -10.64
N GLY A 100 5.25 7.86 -11.30
CA GLY A 100 5.27 6.42 -11.52
C GLY A 100 4.79 5.59 -10.32
N VAL A 101 4.34 6.21 -9.21
CA VAL A 101 3.62 5.50 -8.15
C VAL A 101 2.12 5.76 -8.31
N VAL A 102 1.34 4.69 -8.35
CA VAL A 102 -0.13 4.73 -8.47
C VAL A 102 -0.72 4.22 -7.17
N THR A 103 -1.67 4.96 -6.60
CA THR A 103 -2.41 4.55 -5.41
C THR A 103 -3.86 4.30 -5.77
N GLU A 104 -4.41 3.21 -5.27
CA GLU A 104 -5.81 2.84 -5.50
C GLU A 104 -6.47 2.46 -4.17
N VAL A 105 -7.73 2.87 -4.02
CA VAL A 105 -8.60 2.41 -2.95
C VAL A 105 -9.67 1.55 -3.61
N VAL A 106 -9.49 0.22 -3.56
CA VAL A 106 -10.39 -0.70 -4.24
C VAL A 106 -11.65 -0.91 -3.40
N GLY A 107 -12.72 -0.18 -3.71
CA GLY A 107 -14.09 -0.37 -3.19
C GLY A 107 -14.40 0.30 -1.84
N LEU A 108 -15.64 0.14 -1.37
CA LEU A 108 -16.24 0.85 -0.22
C LEU A 108 -16.50 -0.04 1.01
N GLY A 109 -15.87 -1.22 1.11
CA GLY A 109 -16.13 -2.20 2.18
C GLY A 109 -15.06 -2.22 3.28
N ALA A 110 -15.46 -2.61 4.50
CA ALA A 110 -14.58 -2.70 5.67
C ALA A 110 -13.44 -3.74 5.58
N SER A 111 -13.43 -4.60 4.56
CA SER A 111 -12.41 -5.65 4.36
C SER A 111 -11.46 -5.36 3.19
N GLN A 112 -11.56 -4.19 2.57
CA GLN A 112 -10.73 -3.82 1.44
C GLN A 112 -9.49 -3.07 1.89
N VAL A 113 -8.38 -3.31 1.20
CA VAL A 113 -7.06 -2.76 1.52
C VAL A 113 -6.70 -1.78 0.42
N ALA A 114 -6.24 -0.60 0.80
CA ALA A 114 -5.72 0.35 -0.17
C ALA A 114 -4.37 -0.16 -0.70
N THR A 115 -4.10 0.05 -1.98
CA THR A 115 -2.91 -0.47 -2.64
C THR A 115 -2.09 0.65 -3.26
N MET A 116 -0.79 0.45 -3.26
CA MET A 116 0.17 1.26 -3.99
C MET A 116 0.89 0.34 -4.98
N THR A 117 0.99 0.75 -6.24
CA THR A 117 1.67 -0.02 -7.28
C THR A 117 2.74 0.83 -7.96
N VAL A 118 3.89 0.24 -8.22
CA VAL A 118 4.94 0.84 -9.04
C VAL A 118 4.55 0.71 -10.51
N ALA A 119 4.28 1.81 -11.18
CA ALA A 119 3.93 1.83 -12.59
C ALA A 119 5.18 1.73 -13.48
N VAL A 120 4.94 1.40 -14.75
CA VAL A 120 5.96 1.40 -15.80
C VAL A 120 6.59 2.79 -15.93
N GLY A 121 7.92 2.86 -15.98
CA GLY A 121 8.68 4.10 -16.05
C GLY A 121 8.87 4.82 -14.71
N ALA A 122 8.54 4.16 -13.58
CA ALA A 122 8.90 4.66 -12.26
C ALA A 122 10.43 4.70 -12.08
N ALA A 123 10.91 5.64 -11.27
CA ALA A 123 12.32 5.78 -10.93
C ALA A 123 12.58 5.28 -9.51
N ALA A 124 13.83 4.85 -9.24
CA ALA A 124 14.26 4.54 -7.89
C ALA A 124 14.09 5.77 -6.98
N TYR A 125 13.57 5.57 -5.78
CA TYR A 125 13.24 6.64 -4.84
C TYR A 125 13.25 6.13 -3.40
N VAL A 126 13.72 6.97 -2.47
CA VAL A 126 13.71 6.67 -1.03
C VAL A 126 13.16 7.87 -0.28
N GLY A 127 12.03 7.70 0.41
CA GLY A 127 11.36 8.81 1.10
C GLY A 127 9.85 8.63 1.21
N ASP A 128 9.17 9.75 1.38
CA ASP A 128 7.71 9.82 1.52
C ASP A 128 7.03 9.65 0.16
N VAL A 129 6.52 8.45 -0.12
CA VAL A 129 5.97 8.10 -1.44
C VAL A 129 4.47 8.30 -1.56
N VAL A 130 3.75 8.21 -0.44
CA VAL A 130 2.28 8.29 -0.40
C VAL A 130 1.88 9.23 0.73
N THR A 131 0.91 10.10 0.46
CA THR A 131 0.20 10.85 1.49
C THR A 131 -1.17 10.23 1.70
N ALA A 132 -1.49 9.88 2.95
CA ALA A 132 -2.82 9.45 3.35
C ALA A 132 -3.52 10.57 4.10
N THR A 133 -4.76 10.85 3.72
CA THR A 133 -5.63 11.82 4.40
C THR A 133 -6.83 11.10 4.97
N TRP A 134 -7.06 11.21 6.27
CA TRP A 134 -8.28 10.68 6.90
C TRP A 134 -9.42 11.69 6.73
N ARG A 135 -10.50 11.25 6.08
CA ARG A 135 -11.72 12.02 5.86
C ARG A 135 -12.96 11.32 6.37
N VAL A 136 -13.77 12.07 7.11
CA VAL A 136 -15.11 11.65 7.52
C VAL A 136 -16.11 12.59 6.84
N GLY A 137 -16.80 12.09 5.82
CA GLY A 137 -17.61 12.93 4.93
C GLY A 137 -16.71 13.91 4.15
N THR A 138 -16.99 15.21 4.28
CA THR A 138 -16.18 16.27 3.64
C THR A 138 -15.06 16.81 4.52
N GLU A 139 -15.04 16.44 5.80
CA GLU A 139 -14.08 16.96 6.77
C GLU A 139 -12.79 16.15 6.76
N THR A 140 -11.67 16.85 6.87
CA THR A 140 -10.35 16.23 7.01
C THR A 140 -9.96 16.21 8.47
N LEU A 141 -9.76 15.02 9.03
CA LEU A 141 -9.35 14.86 10.42
C LEU A 141 -7.83 14.96 10.59
N GLY A 142 -7.07 14.53 9.58
CA GLY A 142 -5.62 14.65 9.58
C GLY A 142 -4.98 14.09 8.30
N SER A 143 -3.66 14.23 8.20
CA SER A 143 -2.85 13.63 7.14
C SER A 143 -1.58 13.00 7.70
N GLY A 144 -1.11 11.95 7.05
CA GLY A 144 0.15 11.26 7.33
C GLY A 144 0.86 10.87 6.04
N VAL A 145 2.15 10.53 6.14
CA VAL A 145 2.97 10.12 5.00
C VAL A 145 3.47 8.70 5.18
N GLY A 146 3.44 7.93 4.09
CA GLY A 146 3.97 6.58 4.00
C GLY A 146 5.34 6.61 3.34
N TRP A 147 6.34 6.11 4.04
CA TRP A 147 7.71 6.02 3.56
C TRP A 147 7.94 4.73 2.77
N ALA A 148 8.69 4.80 1.68
CA ALA A 148 9.16 3.61 0.97
C ALA A 148 10.55 3.74 0.36
N ASN A 149 11.17 2.58 0.19
CA ASN A 149 12.38 2.39 -0.60
C ASN A 149 12.03 1.65 -1.90
N LEU A 150 12.01 2.39 -3.02
CA LEU A 150 11.85 1.88 -4.36
C LEU A 150 13.24 1.66 -4.94
N THR A 151 13.68 0.41 -4.98
CA THR A 151 15.00 0.02 -5.49
C THR A 151 14.84 -0.56 -6.90
N LEU A 152 14.51 0.30 -7.87
CA LEU A 152 14.30 -0.10 -9.25
C LEU A 152 15.64 -0.20 -10.00
N PRO A 153 15.84 -1.23 -10.86
CA PRO A 153 17.04 -1.35 -11.65
C PRO A 153 17.15 -0.19 -12.66
N LEU A 154 18.38 0.19 -12.99
CA LEU A 154 18.62 1.20 -14.01
C LEU A 154 18.39 0.62 -15.41
N PRO A 155 17.77 1.38 -16.33
CA PRO A 155 17.69 0.95 -17.72
C PRO A 155 19.09 0.93 -18.33
N VAL A 156 19.48 -0.21 -18.89
CA VAL A 156 20.80 -0.42 -19.51
C VAL A 156 20.77 -0.26 -21.02
N LEU A 157 19.64 -0.52 -21.67
CA LEU A 157 19.50 -0.43 -23.12
C LEU A 157 18.08 -0.07 -23.50
N VAL A 158 17.92 0.87 -24.43
CA VAL A 158 16.64 1.16 -25.08
C VAL A 158 16.74 0.78 -26.55
N VAL A 159 15.94 -0.18 -26.98
CA VAL A 159 15.80 -0.59 -28.38
C VAL A 159 14.54 0.04 -28.93
N ALA A 160 14.69 1.04 -29.78
CA ALA A 160 13.59 1.59 -30.56
C ALA A 160 13.53 0.91 -31.93
N SER A 161 12.34 0.46 -32.34
CA SER A 161 12.10 -0.08 -33.67
C SER A 161 10.95 0.64 -34.35
N ALA A 162 11.12 0.93 -35.63
CA ALA A 162 10.11 1.55 -36.47
C ALA A 162 9.60 0.50 -37.45
N GLU A 163 8.28 0.42 -37.61
CA GLU A 163 7.66 -0.50 -38.58
C GLU A 163 8.05 -0.16 -40.03
N GLU A 164 8.32 1.12 -40.28
CA GLU A 164 8.72 1.64 -41.59
C GLU A 164 10.00 2.44 -41.49
N SER A 165 10.88 2.27 -42.48
CA SER A 165 12.12 3.05 -42.58
C SER A 165 11.92 4.40 -43.27
N ARG A 166 10.78 4.59 -43.95
CA ARG A 166 10.47 5.79 -44.74
C ARG A 166 8.97 6.06 -44.71
N VAL A 167 8.60 7.32 -44.49
CA VAL A 167 7.24 7.80 -44.65
C VAL A 167 7.18 9.00 -45.58
N ALA A 168 6.08 9.12 -46.31
CA ALA A 168 5.78 10.25 -47.18
C ALA A 168 4.73 11.15 -46.52
N PRO A 169 4.76 12.48 -46.74
CA PRO A 169 3.65 13.35 -46.38
C PRO A 169 2.31 12.84 -46.98
N PRO A 170 1.15 13.06 -46.32
CA PRO A 170 -0.14 12.55 -46.81
C PRO A 170 -0.54 13.05 -48.19
N ASP A 171 0.00 14.20 -48.61
CA ASP A 171 -0.23 14.86 -49.90
C ASP A 171 0.80 14.49 -50.97
N ASN A 172 1.77 13.64 -50.65
CA ASN A 172 2.80 13.22 -51.59
C ASN A 172 2.24 12.19 -52.59
N SER A 173 2.45 12.43 -53.89
CA SER A 173 2.05 11.49 -54.95
C SER A 173 2.71 10.12 -54.85
N ALA A 174 3.79 9.96 -54.09
CA ALA A 174 4.43 8.66 -53.83
C ALA A 174 3.66 7.80 -52.81
N ALA A 175 2.70 8.37 -52.08
CA ALA A 175 1.78 7.64 -51.19
C ALA A 175 0.65 6.93 -51.96
N THR A 176 0.47 7.24 -53.24
CA THR A 176 -0.54 6.60 -54.10
C THR A 176 0.05 5.49 -54.97
N VAL A 177 -0.82 4.62 -55.49
CA VAL A 177 -0.45 3.47 -56.35
C VAL A 177 0.28 3.96 -57.61
N PRO A 178 1.33 3.26 -58.08
CA PRO A 178 1.79 1.93 -57.64
C PRO A 178 2.89 1.92 -56.56
N ILE A 179 3.33 3.09 -56.08
CA ILE A 179 4.45 3.18 -55.13
C ILE A 179 3.99 2.92 -53.70
N SER A 180 2.87 3.53 -53.28
CA SER A 180 2.20 3.25 -52.01
C SER A 180 3.08 3.35 -50.75
N LEU A 181 3.92 4.39 -50.66
CA LEU A 181 4.67 4.69 -49.44
C LEU A 181 3.72 4.94 -48.24
N ALA A 182 4.09 4.41 -47.07
CA ALA A 182 3.39 4.68 -45.83
C ALA A 182 3.41 6.18 -45.50
N THR A 183 2.30 6.70 -44.95
CA THR A 183 2.17 8.11 -44.53
C THR A 183 2.25 8.31 -43.02
N SER A 184 2.25 7.21 -42.28
CA SER A 184 2.48 7.13 -40.84
C SER A 184 3.12 5.78 -40.51
N PHE A 185 3.74 5.68 -39.34
CA PHE A 185 4.28 4.44 -38.80
C PHE A 185 4.26 4.49 -37.28
N ALA A 186 4.20 3.32 -36.65
CA ALA A 186 4.39 3.21 -35.22
C ALA A 186 5.89 3.06 -34.90
N VAL A 187 6.31 3.69 -33.79
CA VAL A 187 7.58 3.41 -33.15
C VAL A 187 7.27 2.61 -31.89
N SER A 188 7.90 1.45 -31.75
CA SER A 188 7.92 0.70 -30.49
C SER A 188 9.27 0.90 -29.81
N ALA A 189 9.26 1.02 -28.49
CA ALA A 189 10.47 1.07 -27.68
C ALA A 189 10.43 -0.07 -26.66
N VAL A 190 11.50 -0.83 -26.60
CA VAL A 190 11.74 -1.86 -25.57
C VAL A 190 12.88 -1.36 -24.70
N VAL A 191 12.61 -1.22 -23.42
CA VAL A 191 13.63 -0.85 -22.42
C VAL A 191 14.09 -2.12 -21.71
N HIS A 192 15.39 -2.33 -21.67
CA HIS A 192 16.05 -3.40 -20.93
C HIS A 192 16.68 -2.81 -19.68
N TYR A 193 16.54 -3.54 -18.58
CA TYR A 193 17.09 -3.19 -17.27
C TYR A 193 18.17 -4.23 -16.88
N ASP A 194 19.14 -3.83 -16.06
CA ASP A 194 20.10 -4.76 -15.45
C ASP A 194 19.33 -5.59 -14.40
N ASP A 195 19.37 -6.92 -14.49
CA ASP A 195 18.74 -7.82 -13.52
C ASP A 195 19.64 -8.14 -12.31
#